data_AF-A0A318CNL2-F1
#
_entry.id   AF-A0A318CNL2-F1
#
_cell.length_a   1.000
_cell.length_b   1.000
_cell.length_c   1.000
_cell.angle_alpha   90.00
_cell.angle_beta   90.00
_cell.angle_gamma   90.00
#
_symmetry.space_group_name_H-M   'P 1'
#
loop_
_entity.id
_entity.type
_entity.pdbx_description
1 polymer ?
#
loop_
_entity_poly.entity_id
_entity_poly.type
_entity_poly.pdbx_seq_one_letter_code
_entity_poly.pdbx_strand_id
1 'polypeptide(L)'
;MVDTNVFVIDLRYKRDVYYKTNRAFLADIAKKRTGFTTIVNLLELCGILSFNLNEKQLTELWFYFQDRYQVTVLPVPILETNFPAIGIKEIFNLLKTKTSLGDALMVSVAKRHLAFISKMVTWDNLHFENIFPGTVLTPEDFLQ
;
A
#
# COMPACT_ATOMS: atom_id res chain seq x y z
N MET A 1 -2.85 0.15 -7.52
CA MET A 1 -2.63 0.03 -6.07
C MET A 1 -1.15 -0.11 -5.80
N VAL A 2 -0.60 0.61 -4.83
CA VAL A 2 0.81 0.53 -4.42
C VAL A 2 0.87 -0.11 -3.04
N ASP A 3 1.72 -1.12 -2.92
CA ASP A 3 1.89 -1.90 -1.70
C ASP A 3 2.77 -1.21 -0.65
N THR A 4 2.71 -1.67 0.60
CA THR A 4 3.45 -1.11 1.74
C THR A 4 4.95 -1.19 1.53
N ASN A 5 5.47 -2.31 1.00
CA ASN A 5 6.91 -2.52 0.82
C ASN A 5 7.59 -1.43 -0.05
N VAL A 6 6.88 -0.92 -1.05
CA VAL A 6 7.34 0.18 -1.91
C VAL A 6 7.58 1.44 -1.06
N PHE A 7 6.66 1.80 -0.18
CA PHE A 7 6.83 2.99 0.67
C PHE A 7 7.88 2.77 1.77
N VAL A 8 7.95 1.56 2.32
CA VAL A 8 8.95 1.19 3.34
C VAL A 8 10.38 1.31 2.80
N ILE A 9 10.63 0.84 1.57
CA ILE A 9 11.95 0.97 0.93
C ILE A 9 12.33 2.45 0.79
N ASP A 10 11.42 3.31 0.33
CA ASP A 10 11.69 4.74 0.17
C ASP A 10 11.98 5.45 1.50
N LEU A 11 11.22 5.12 2.55
CA LEU A 11 11.28 5.82 3.84
C LEU A 11 12.38 5.31 4.76
N ARG A 12 12.60 3.99 4.80
CA ARG A 12 13.46 3.33 5.80
C ARG A 12 14.75 2.78 5.20
N TYR A 13 14.71 2.20 4.01
CA TYR A 13 15.82 1.41 3.46
C TYR A 13 16.49 2.09 2.27
N LYS A 14 17.09 3.27 2.49
CA LYS A 14 17.79 4.03 1.43
C LYS A 14 19.00 3.33 0.80
N ARG A 15 19.49 2.25 1.43
CA ARG A 15 20.60 1.41 0.93
C ARG A 15 20.12 0.12 0.27
N ASP A 16 18.81 -0.09 0.21
CA ASP A 16 18.22 -1.25 -0.44
C ASP A 16 18.57 -1.27 -1.94
N VAL A 17 18.78 -2.47 -2.48
CA VAL A 17 19.12 -2.66 -3.90
C VAL A 17 18.02 -2.11 -4.82
N TYR A 18 16.77 -2.16 -4.38
CA TYR A 18 15.61 -1.68 -5.12
C TYR A 18 15.36 -0.18 -4.94
N TYR A 19 16.06 0.50 -4.03
CA TYR A 19 15.77 1.89 -3.66
C TYR A 19 15.72 2.84 -4.87
N LYS A 20 16.67 2.73 -5.81
CA LYS A 20 16.73 3.59 -6.99
C LYS A 20 15.53 3.40 -7.92
N THR A 21 15.24 2.15 -8.27
CA THR A 21 14.10 1.79 -9.13
C THR A 21 12.78 2.16 -8.47
N ASN A 22 12.67 1.88 -7.16
CA ASN A 22 11.51 2.20 -6.36
C ASN A 22 11.22 3.71 -6.31
N ARG A 23 12.26 4.53 -6.15
CA ARG A 23 12.12 5.99 -6.19
C ARG A 23 11.72 6.49 -7.59
N ALA A 24 12.27 5.89 -8.66
CA ALA A 24 11.88 6.25 -10.02
C ALA A 24 10.40 5.96 -10.29
N PHE A 25 9.91 4.80 -9.84
CA PHE A 25 8.50 4.43 -9.90
C PHE A 25 7.61 5.41 -9.12
N LEU A 26 7.97 5.71 -7.86
CA LEU A 26 7.22 6.65 -7.03
C LEU A 26 7.16 8.05 -7.66
N ALA A 27 8.25 8.51 -8.28
CA ALA A 27 8.28 9.78 -9.00
C ALA A 27 7.38 9.77 -10.25
N ASP A 28 7.34 8.67 -11.00
CA ASP A 28 6.50 8.52 -12.19
C ASP A 28 5.01 8.55 -11.85
N ILE A 29 4.57 7.75 -10.86
CA ILE A 29 3.16 7.74 -10.44
C ILE A 29 2.73 9.06 -9.81
N ALA A 30 3.64 9.74 -9.11
CA ALA A 30 3.38 11.04 -8.50
C ALA A 30 3.16 12.11 -9.59
N LYS A 31 4.00 12.12 -10.63
CA LYS A 31 3.87 13.00 -11.79
C LYS A 31 2.55 12.76 -12.53
N LYS A 32 2.14 11.50 -12.68
CA LYS A 32 0.90 11.12 -13.37
C LYS A 32 -0.35 11.25 -12.51
N ARG A 33 -0.21 11.32 -11.18
CA ARG A 33 -1.32 11.27 -10.20
C ARG A 33 -2.24 10.06 -10.40
N THR A 34 -1.65 8.91 -10.69
CA THR A 34 -2.38 7.66 -10.99
C THR A 34 -2.26 6.60 -9.88
N GLY A 35 -1.45 6.87 -8.86
CA GLY A 35 -1.23 5.96 -7.75
C GLY A 35 -2.32 6.05 -6.69
N PHE A 36 -2.66 4.91 -6.11
CA PHE A 36 -3.43 4.86 -4.87
C PHE A 36 -2.94 3.71 -3.99
N THR A 37 -3.19 3.79 -2.69
CA THR A 37 -2.99 2.72 -1.71
C THR A 37 -4.18 2.64 -0.76
N THR A 38 -4.18 1.71 0.18
CA THR A 38 -5.27 1.57 1.16
C THR A 38 -4.89 2.15 2.52
N ILE A 39 -5.90 2.44 3.34
CA ILE A 39 -5.69 2.81 4.74
C ILE A 39 -4.95 1.73 5.53
N VAL A 40 -5.09 0.46 5.14
CA VAL A 40 -4.40 -0.68 5.76
C VAL A 40 -2.89 -0.55 5.54
N ASN A 41 -2.48 -0.26 4.31
CA ASN A 41 -1.06 -0.09 3.98
C ASN A 41 -0.46 1.14 4.66
N LEU A 42 -1.21 2.24 4.77
CA LEU A 42 -0.77 3.41 5.50
C LEU A 42 -0.61 3.12 7.01
N LEU A 43 -1.56 2.41 7.62
CA LEU A 43 -1.48 2.00 9.02
C LEU A 43 -0.33 1.02 9.26
N GLU A 44 -0.12 0.07 8.35
CA GLU A 44 1.02 -0.85 8.41
C GLU A 44 2.35 -0.10 8.32
N LEU A 45 2.47 0.84 7.39
CA LEU A 45 3.64 1.72 7.27
C LEU A 45 3.89 2.52 8.55
N CYS A 46 2.85 3.13 9.11
CA CYS A 46 2.90 3.80 10.41
C CYS A 46 3.35 2.85 11.52
N GLY A 47 2.81 1.62 11.55
CA GLY A 47 3.21 0.58 12.50
C GLY A 47 4.70 0.25 12.41
N ILE A 48 5.20 0.02 11.20
CA ILE A 48 6.62 -0.28 10.94
C ILE A 48 7.53 0.87 11.38
N LEU A 49 7.13 2.11 11.10
CA LEU A 49 7.95 3.29 11.36
C LEU A 49 7.80 3.83 12.79
N SER A 50 6.73 3.50 13.51
CA SER A 50 6.50 3.94 14.90
C SER A 50 7.62 3.55 15.86
N PHE A 51 8.35 2.46 15.58
CA PHE A 51 9.51 2.04 16.38
C PHE A 51 10.72 2.99 16.26
N ASN A 52 10.77 3.85 15.23
CA ASN A 52 11.90 4.74 14.96
C ASN A 52 11.49 6.22 14.79
N LEU A 53 10.19 6.51 14.76
CA LEU A 53 9.65 7.87 14.65
C LEU A 53 9.09 8.32 16.00
N ASN A 54 9.26 9.61 16.31
CA ASN A 54 8.53 10.22 17.42
C ASN A 54 7.06 10.52 17.04
N GLU A 55 6.25 10.87 18.03
CA GLU A 55 4.82 11.16 17.87
C GLU A 55 4.55 12.19 16.76
N LYS A 56 5.32 13.29 16.74
CA LYS A 56 5.18 14.35 15.73
C LYS A 56 5.46 13.81 14.33
N GLN A 57 6.54 13.07 14.15
CA GLN A 57 6.91 12.50 12.85
C GLN A 57 5.90 11.47 12.35
N LEU A 58 5.34 10.64 13.24
CA LEU A 58 4.31 9.68 12.88
C LEU A 58 3.00 10.38 12.49
N THR A 59 2.65 11.45 13.20
CA THR A 59 1.50 12.29 12.89
C THR A 59 1.67 13.00 11.54
N GLU A 60 2.85 13.58 11.28
CA GLU A 60 3.19 14.19 10.00
C GLU A 60 3.15 13.16 8.85
N LEU A 61 3.66 11.94 9.08
CA LEU A 61 3.56 10.86 8.11
C LEU A 61 2.10 10.59 7.74
N TRP A 62 1.21 10.45 8.71
CA TRP A 62 -0.22 10.20 8.46
C TRP A 62 -0.86 11.31 7.61
N PHE A 63 -0.72 12.58 8.04
CA PHE A 63 -1.40 13.70 7.40
C PHE A 63 -0.84 14.05 6.02
N TYR A 64 0.49 14.01 5.86
CA TYR A 64 1.15 14.44 4.62
C TYR A 64 1.48 13.28 3.68
N PHE A 65 1.06 12.05 3.97
CA PHE A 65 1.36 10.88 3.12
C PHE A 65 0.90 11.08 1.67
N GLN A 66 -0.37 11.46 1.50
CA GLN A 66 -0.97 11.66 0.18
C GLN A 66 -0.26 12.77 -0.58
N ASP A 67 0.07 13.88 0.08
CA ASP A 67 0.79 15.00 -0.52
C ASP A 67 2.23 14.64 -0.89
N ARG A 68 2.92 13.89 -0.03
CA ARG A 68 4.30 13.47 -0.24
C ARG A 68 4.45 12.59 -1.48
N TYR A 69 3.55 11.63 -1.67
CA TYR A 69 3.63 10.66 -2.76
C TYR A 69 2.72 10.99 -3.94
N GLN A 70 1.86 12.00 -3.81
CA GLN A 70 0.82 12.34 -4.79
C GLN A 70 -0.03 11.11 -5.16
N VAL A 71 -0.36 10.29 -4.16
CA VAL A 71 -1.21 9.10 -4.27
C VAL A 71 -2.45 9.27 -3.41
N THR A 72 -3.56 8.66 -3.85
CA THR A 72 -4.79 8.60 -3.04
C THR A 72 -4.72 7.47 -2.03
N VAL A 73 -5.14 7.69 -0.80
CA VAL A 73 -5.35 6.63 0.21
C VAL A 73 -6.85 6.35 0.31
N LEU A 74 -7.22 5.07 0.24
CA LEU A 74 -8.62 4.61 0.24
C LEU A 74 -8.93 3.72 1.46
N PRO A 75 -9.99 4.04 2.24
CA PRO A 75 -10.69 5.33 2.27
C PRO A 75 -9.77 6.48 2.70
N VAL A 76 -10.28 7.71 2.60
CA VAL A 76 -9.54 8.92 3.00
C VAL A 76 -9.05 8.79 4.46
N PRO A 77 -7.76 9.08 4.75
CA PRO A 77 -7.14 8.81 6.04
C PRO A 77 -7.47 9.90 7.07
N ILE A 78 -8.68 9.85 7.62
CA ILE A 78 -9.15 10.75 8.69
C ILE A 78 -9.07 10.00 10.02
N LEU A 79 -8.36 10.54 11.02
CA LEU A 79 -8.11 9.85 12.30
C LEU A 79 -9.40 9.51 13.06
N GLU A 80 -10.42 10.34 12.91
CA GLU A 80 -11.71 10.21 13.57
C GLU A 80 -12.64 9.21 12.87
N THR A 81 -12.22 8.65 11.72
CA THR A 81 -13.03 7.66 11.00
C THR A 81 -12.79 6.25 11.52
N ASN A 82 -13.85 5.46 11.53
CA ASN A 82 -13.76 4.04 11.87
C ASN A 82 -12.97 3.28 10.79
N PHE A 83 -12.23 2.27 11.22
CA PHE A 83 -11.63 1.31 10.30
C PHE A 83 -12.72 0.68 9.41
N PRO A 84 -12.46 0.45 8.11
CA PRO A 84 -13.46 -0.10 7.20
C PRO A 84 -14.12 -1.36 7.73
N ALA A 85 -15.46 -1.40 7.74
CA ALA A 85 -16.20 -2.60 8.09
C ALA A 85 -15.98 -3.67 7.02
N ILE A 86 -15.28 -4.74 7.37
CA ILE A 86 -15.03 -5.90 6.50
C ILE A 86 -15.62 -7.14 7.16
N GLY A 87 -16.31 -7.98 6.38
CA GLY A 87 -16.89 -9.21 6.90
C GLY A 87 -15.81 -10.24 7.23
N ILE A 88 -15.89 -10.88 8.39
CA ILE A 88 -14.95 -11.95 8.78
C ILE A 88 -14.92 -13.09 7.75
N LYS A 89 -16.07 -13.43 7.16
CA LYS A 89 -16.15 -14.45 6.09
C LYS A 89 -15.32 -14.07 4.86
N GLU A 90 -15.29 -12.78 4.50
CA GLU A 90 -14.51 -12.26 3.37
C GLU A 90 -13.02 -12.42 3.64
N ILE A 91 -12.56 -11.96 4.80
CA ILE A 91 -11.17 -12.11 5.25
C ILE A 91 -10.78 -13.59 5.31
N PHE A 92 -11.58 -14.41 5.97
CA PHE A 92 -11.29 -15.83 6.15
C PHE A 92 -11.22 -16.60 4.82
N ASN A 93 -11.99 -16.19 3.81
CA ASN A 93 -11.87 -16.76 2.46
C ASN A 93 -10.51 -16.49 1.83
N LEU A 94 -9.92 -15.30 2.04
CA LEU A 94 -8.57 -14.98 1.59
C LEU A 94 -7.51 -15.71 2.43
N LEU A 95 -7.72 -15.86 3.75
CA LEU A 95 -6.78 -16.61 4.60
C LEU A 95 -6.67 -18.09 4.17
N LYS A 96 -7.76 -18.71 3.68
CA LYS A 96 -7.72 -20.07 3.12
C LYS A 96 -6.79 -20.22 1.92
N THR A 97 -6.47 -19.13 1.21
CA THR A 97 -5.50 -19.11 0.11
C THR A 97 -4.08 -18.81 0.58
N LYS A 98 -3.80 -18.95 1.89
CA LYS A 98 -2.51 -18.65 2.54
C LYS A 98 -2.09 -17.17 2.45
N THR A 99 -3.07 -16.27 2.29
CA THR A 99 -2.87 -14.82 2.35
C THR A 99 -2.59 -14.40 3.79
N SER A 100 -1.67 -13.46 4.02
CA SER A 100 -1.48 -12.88 5.35
C SER A 100 -2.71 -12.06 5.78
N LEU A 101 -2.88 -11.80 7.08
CA LEU A 101 -4.01 -10.97 7.53
C LEU A 101 -3.94 -9.54 6.99
N GLY A 102 -2.75 -8.95 6.93
CA GLY A 102 -2.54 -7.59 6.40
C GLY A 102 -2.97 -7.51 4.93
N ASP A 103 -2.48 -8.44 4.12
CA ASP A 103 -2.81 -8.52 2.69
C ASP A 103 -4.30 -8.77 2.47
N ALA A 104 -4.91 -9.65 3.28
CA ALA A 104 -6.33 -9.95 3.20
C ALA A 104 -7.17 -8.71 3.50
N LEU A 105 -6.80 -7.92 4.52
CA LEU A 105 -7.46 -6.66 4.86
C LEU A 105 -7.26 -5.63 3.75
N MET A 106 -6.03 -5.43 3.26
CA MET A 106 -5.72 -4.52 2.17
C MET A 106 -6.58 -4.82 0.94
N VAL A 107 -6.59 -6.07 0.47
CA VAL A 107 -7.37 -6.48 -0.70
C VAL A 107 -8.87 -6.27 -0.48
N SER A 108 -9.37 -6.59 0.73
CA SER A 108 -10.79 -6.40 1.07
C SER A 108 -11.19 -4.91 1.10
N VAL A 109 -10.35 -4.05 1.67
CA VAL A 109 -10.57 -2.59 1.68
C VAL A 109 -10.56 -2.05 0.25
N ALA A 110 -9.59 -2.46 -0.57
CA ALA A 110 -9.46 -1.99 -1.93
C ALA A 110 -10.70 -2.36 -2.78
N LYS A 111 -11.17 -3.61 -2.68
CA LYS A 111 -12.38 -4.11 -3.38
C LYS A 111 -13.67 -3.39 -2.97
N ARG A 112 -13.76 -2.86 -1.75
CA ARG A 112 -14.93 -2.10 -1.29
C ARG A 112 -15.02 -0.70 -1.87
N HIS A 113 -13.88 -0.08 -2.17
CA HIS A 113 -13.82 1.30 -2.63
C HIS A 113 -13.71 1.41 -4.14
N LEU A 114 -13.22 0.38 -4.81
CA LEU A 114 -13.04 0.36 -6.26
C LEU A 114 -13.73 -0.86 -6.85
N ALA A 115 -14.65 -0.61 -7.77
CA ALA A 115 -15.35 -1.67 -8.52
C ALA A 115 -14.38 -2.54 -9.34
N PHE A 116 -13.23 -1.96 -9.74
CA PHE A 116 -12.19 -2.65 -10.47
C PHE A 116 -10.82 -2.07 -10.14
N ILE A 117 -9.81 -2.93 -10.02
CA ILE A 117 -8.42 -2.53 -9.87
C ILE A 117 -7.60 -3.31 -10.89
N SER A 118 -7.06 -2.61 -11.87
CA SER A 118 -6.32 -3.23 -12.97
C SER A 118 -4.91 -3.67 -12.59
N LYS A 119 -4.23 -2.91 -11.72
CA LYS A 119 -2.81 -3.10 -11.41
C LYS A 119 -2.51 -2.96 -9.92
N MET A 120 -1.68 -3.86 -9.40
CA MET A 120 -0.99 -3.76 -8.12
C MET A 120 0.51 -3.68 -8.38
N VAL A 121 1.20 -2.81 -7.65
CA VAL A 121 2.66 -2.68 -7.70
C VAL A 121 3.25 -3.02 -6.34
N THR A 122 4.13 -4.02 -6.30
CA THR A 122 4.76 -4.59 -5.10
C THR A 122 6.08 -5.27 -5.44
N TRP A 123 7.03 -5.31 -4.51
CA TRP A 123 8.21 -6.19 -4.63
C TRP A 123 7.93 -7.65 -4.25
N ASP A 124 6.76 -7.95 -3.68
CA ASP A 124 6.32 -9.30 -3.28
C ASP A 124 5.33 -9.91 -4.29
N ASN A 125 5.61 -9.73 -5.59
CA ASN A 125 4.68 -10.04 -6.68
C ASN A 125 4.14 -11.48 -6.67
N LEU A 126 5.01 -12.48 -6.42
CA LEU A 126 4.65 -13.90 -6.39
C LEU A 126 3.56 -14.23 -5.35
N HIS A 127 3.51 -13.50 -4.24
CA HIS A 127 2.48 -13.72 -3.21
C HIS A 127 1.10 -13.27 -3.69
N PHE A 128 1.02 -12.25 -4.54
CA PHE A 128 -0.25 -11.63 -4.93
C PHE A 128 -0.84 -12.15 -6.24
N GLU A 129 -0.09 -12.87 -7.07
CA GLU A 129 -0.57 -13.37 -8.38
C GLU A 129 -1.88 -14.18 -8.29
N ASN A 130 -2.08 -14.93 -7.20
CA ASN A 130 -3.27 -15.76 -7.00
C ASN A 130 -4.35 -15.12 -6.10
N ILE A 131 -4.09 -13.91 -5.59
CA ILE A 131 -4.94 -13.23 -4.60
C ILE A 131 -5.56 -11.97 -5.20
N PHE A 132 -4.76 -11.25 -5.99
CA PHE A 132 -5.14 -9.99 -6.58
C PHE A 132 -5.83 -10.23 -7.93
N PRO A 133 -7.02 -9.62 -8.17
CA PRO A 133 -7.79 -9.89 -9.38
C PRO A 133 -7.25 -9.22 -10.66
N GLY A 134 -6.27 -8.33 -10.53
CA GLY A 134 -5.64 -7.63 -11.66
C GLY A 134 -4.19 -8.07 -11.89
N THR A 135 -3.47 -7.32 -12.71
CA THR A 135 -2.04 -7.56 -12.95
C THR A 135 -1.22 -7.16 -11.72
N VAL A 136 -0.31 -8.02 -11.29
CA VAL A 136 0.68 -7.72 -10.25
C VAL A 136 2.01 -7.45 -10.93
N LEU A 137 2.64 -6.33 -10.60
CA LEU A 137 3.88 -5.85 -11.22
C LEU A 137 4.88 -5.48 -10.13
N THR A 138 6.17 -5.64 -10.41
CA THR A 138 7.18 -4.92 -9.64
C THR A 138 7.25 -3.46 -10.09
N PRO A 139 7.83 -2.55 -9.30
CA PRO A 139 8.15 -1.20 -9.77
C PRO A 139 9.00 -1.17 -11.04
N GLU A 140 9.86 -2.18 -11.25
CA GLU A 140 10.65 -2.32 -12.47
C GLU A 140 9.76 -2.66 -13.66
N ASP A 141 8.90 -3.68 -13.54
CA ASP A 141 7.97 -4.08 -14.61
C ASP A 141 6.99 -2.96 -14.98
N PHE A 142 6.61 -2.11 -14.01
CA PHE A 142 5.72 -0.99 -14.26
C PHE A 142 6.36 0.11 -15.11
N LEU A 143 7.68 0.29 -15.03
CA LEU A 143 8.42 1.36 -15.70
C LEU A 143 8.81 1.02 -17.15
N GLN A 144 8.67 -0.23 -17.56
CA GLN A 144 8.90 -0.70 -18.93
C GLN A 144 7.70 -0.36 -19.84
#